data_AF-A0A1W9HU05-F1
#
_entry.id   AF-A0A1W9HU05-F1
#
_cell.length_a   1.000
_cell.length_b   1.000
_cell.length_c   1.000
_cell.angle_alpha   90.00
_cell.angle_beta   90.00
_cell.angle_gamma   90.00
#
_symmetry.space_group_name_H-M   'P 1'
#
loop_
_entity.id
_entity.type
_entity.pdbx_description
1 polymer ?
#
loop_
_entity_poly.entity_id
_entity_poly.type
_entity_poly.pdbx_seq_one_letter_code
_entity_poly.pdbx_strand_id
1 'polypeptide(L)'
;MRVCALIRTFILALATLQPVAAQPSPAQKDASGQSCGRIQSICAARCKTRAPTDTNCLADHCTPKLEECLTTGCWQEGRLYGGKLTCNLVKSRR
;
A
#
# COMPACT_ATOMS: atom_id res chain seq x y z
N MET A 1 -37.46 21.34 -48.53
CA MET A 1 -36.92 22.51 -47.78
C MET A 1 -37.61 22.59 -46.42
N ARG A 2 -36.90 22.98 -45.36
CA ARG A 2 -37.40 23.44 -44.03
C ARG A 2 -38.32 22.50 -43.20
N VAL A 3 -37.69 21.70 -42.33
CA VAL A 3 -38.11 21.31 -40.95
C VAL A 3 -36.85 20.73 -40.26
N CYS A 4 -36.63 20.80 -38.95
CA CYS A 4 -37.26 21.57 -37.84
C CYS A 4 -36.40 22.83 -37.51
N ALA A 5 -36.74 23.82 -36.67
CA ALA A 5 -37.57 23.95 -35.46
C ALA A 5 -36.87 23.53 -34.14
N LEU A 6 -35.99 24.43 -33.67
CA LEU A 6 -35.66 24.78 -32.28
C LEU A 6 -36.37 23.99 -31.15
N ILE A 7 -35.61 23.21 -30.38
CA ILE A 7 -35.93 22.95 -28.97
C ILE A 7 -34.66 23.17 -28.13
N ARG A 8 -34.63 24.29 -27.38
CA ARG A 8 -33.63 24.57 -26.34
C ARG A 8 -33.96 23.70 -25.11
N THR A 9 -33.45 22.48 -25.05
CA THR A 9 -33.57 21.66 -23.84
C THR A 9 -32.54 22.11 -22.80
N PHE A 10 -32.89 23.15 -22.05
CA PHE A 10 -32.08 23.67 -20.94
C PHE A 10 -32.20 22.71 -19.75
N ILE A 11 -31.34 21.67 -19.71
CA ILE A 11 -31.35 20.69 -18.63
C ILE A 11 -30.77 21.36 -17.38
N LEU A 12 -31.65 21.75 -16.44
CA LEU A 12 -31.24 22.13 -15.09
C LEU A 12 -30.66 20.90 -14.39
N ALA A 13 -29.34 20.84 -14.29
CA ALA A 13 -28.66 19.88 -13.44
C ALA A 13 -28.88 20.27 -11.97
N LEU A 14 -29.91 19.69 -11.34
CA LEU A 14 -30.04 19.73 -9.88
C LEU A 14 -28.86 18.97 -9.26
N ALA A 15 -27.89 19.71 -8.74
CA ALA A 15 -26.79 19.17 -7.96
C ALA A 15 -27.34 18.65 -6.62
N THR A 16 -27.68 17.36 -6.55
CA THR A 16 -28.04 16.71 -5.30
C THR A 16 -26.79 16.53 -4.45
N LEU A 17 -26.70 17.32 -3.37
CA LEU A 17 -25.71 17.11 -2.31
C LEU A 17 -25.97 15.77 -1.62
N GLN A 18 -25.30 14.72 -2.09
CA GLN A 18 -25.29 13.44 -1.39
C GLN A 18 -24.36 13.55 -0.17
N PRO A 19 -24.83 13.24 1.05
CA PRO A 19 -23.95 13.19 2.21
C PRO A 19 -22.94 12.05 2.02
N VAL A 20 -21.65 12.37 2.13
CA VAL A 20 -20.59 11.36 2.05
C VAL A 20 -20.68 10.45 3.27
N ALA A 21 -21.25 9.26 3.08
CA ALA A 21 -21.20 8.21 4.09
C ALA A 21 -19.72 7.83 4.27
N ALA A 22 -19.15 8.14 5.43
CA ALA A 22 -17.77 7.80 5.77
C ALA A 22 -17.63 6.28 5.76
N GLN A 23 -17.09 5.75 4.66
CA GLN A 23 -16.84 4.31 4.54
C GLN A 23 -15.82 3.91 5.61
N PRO A 24 -16.10 2.92 6.47
CA PRO A 24 -15.11 2.45 7.41
C PRO A 24 -13.91 1.91 6.62
N SER A 25 -12.73 2.50 6.86
CA SER A 25 -11.49 1.96 6.29
C SER A 25 -11.38 0.48 6.67
N PRO A 26 -11.00 -0.42 5.75
CA PRO A 26 -10.79 -1.81 6.08
C PRO A 26 -9.73 -1.87 7.19
N ALA A 27 -10.13 -2.41 8.34
CA ALA A 27 -9.29 -2.50 9.51
C ALA A 27 -7.91 -3.04 9.12
N GLN A 28 -6.86 -2.35 9.57
CA GLN A 28 -5.50 -2.86 9.46
C GLN A 28 -5.50 -4.24 10.11
N LYS A 29 -5.35 -5.31 9.32
CA LYS A 29 -5.20 -6.65 9.87
C LYS A 29 -3.95 -6.62 10.74
N ASP A 30 -4.15 -6.72 12.05
CA ASP A 30 -3.07 -6.80 13.01
C ASP A 30 -2.07 -7.86 12.54
N ALA A 31 -0.77 -7.54 12.65
CA ALA A 31 0.32 -8.43 12.25
C ALA A 31 0.51 -9.61 13.21
N SER A 32 -0.57 -10.04 13.88
CA SER A 32 -0.66 -11.10 14.88
C SER A 32 -0.04 -12.39 14.36
N GLY A 33 1.21 -12.63 14.75
CA GLY A 33 1.98 -13.82 14.37
C GLY A 33 2.88 -13.69 13.13
N GLN A 34 3.03 -12.51 12.50
CA GLN A 34 4.06 -12.33 11.47
C GLN A 34 5.43 -12.06 12.11
N SER A 35 6.47 -12.74 11.61
CA SER A 35 7.86 -12.53 12.05
C SER A 35 8.61 -11.56 11.14
N CYS A 36 9.65 -10.94 11.69
CA CYS A 36 10.59 -10.12 10.92
C CYS A 36 11.21 -10.90 9.74
N GLY A 37 11.51 -12.19 9.92
CA GLY A 37 11.99 -13.08 8.85
C GLY A 37 10.98 -13.26 7.71
N ARG A 38 9.69 -13.40 8.03
CA ARG A 38 8.63 -13.48 7.01
C ARG A 38 8.47 -12.17 6.23
N ILE A 39 8.55 -11.01 6.90
CA ILE A 39 8.54 -9.71 6.21
C ILE A 39 9.80 -9.54 5.34
N GLN A 40 10.98 -9.92 5.83
CA GLN A 40 12.23 -9.88 5.06
C GLN A 40 12.17 -10.79 3.82
N SER A 41 11.51 -11.95 3.90
CA SER A 41 11.27 -12.82 2.75
C SER A 41 10.40 -12.15 1.67
N ILE A 42 9.39 -11.37 2.07
CA ILE A 42 8.57 -10.55 1.16
C ILE A 42 9.40 -9.42 0.54
N CYS A 43 10.30 -8.79 1.31
CA CYS A 43 11.25 -7.80 0.80
C CYS A 43 12.19 -8.40 -0.25
N ALA A 44 12.76 -9.57 0.03
CA ALA A 44 13.64 -10.31 -0.88
C ALA A 44 12.94 -10.67 -2.21
N ALA A 45 11.68 -11.11 -2.17
CA ALA A 45 10.88 -11.35 -3.36
C ALA A 45 10.66 -10.06 -4.18
N ARG A 46 10.34 -8.94 -3.52
CA ARG A 46 10.15 -7.65 -4.17
C ARG A 46 11.42 -7.09 -4.81
N CYS A 47 12.59 -7.30 -4.21
CA CYS A 47 13.89 -7.00 -4.83
C CYS A 47 14.02 -7.68 -6.21
N LYS A 48 13.78 -8.99 -6.28
CA LYS A 48 13.84 -9.76 -7.55
C LYS A 48 12.87 -9.22 -8.61
N THR A 49 11.70 -8.71 -8.20
CA THR A 49 10.70 -8.17 -9.13
C THR A 49 11.02 -6.75 -9.62
N ARG A 50 11.58 -5.88 -8.77
CA ARG A 50 11.74 -4.45 -9.08
C ARG A 50 13.15 -4.01 -9.42
N ALA A 51 14.16 -4.73 -8.94
CA ALA A 51 15.56 -4.47 -9.21
C ALA A 51 16.26 -5.79 -9.63
N PRO A 52 15.83 -6.43 -10.72
CA PRO A 52 16.30 -7.76 -11.11
C PRO A 52 17.80 -7.82 -11.46
N THR A 53 18.39 -6.67 -11.81
CA THR A 53 19.82 -6.50 -12.10
C THR A 53 20.64 -6.03 -10.88
N ASP A 54 19.98 -5.70 -9.77
CA ASP A 54 20.64 -5.25 -8.55
C ASP A 54 20.92 -6.47 -7.65
N THR A 55 22.18 -6.90 -7.65
CA THR A 55 22.67 -8.02 -6.82
C THR A 55 22.67 -7.69 -5.34
N ASN A 56 22.64 -6.40 -4.97
CA ASN A 56 22.85 -5.91 -3.61
C ASN A 56 21.55 -5.49 -2.92
N CYS A 57 20.43 -5.33 -3.64
CA CYS A 57 19.11 -4.94 -3.10
C CYS A 57 18.73 -5.63 -1.78
N LEU A 58 19.05 -6.92 -1.62
CA LEU A 58 18.78 -7.65 -0.38
C LEU A 58 19.70 -7.24 0.78
N ALA A 59 20.98 -6.99 0.50
CA ALA A 59 21.96 -6.50 1.47
C ALA A 59 21.70 -5.03 1.84
N ASP A 60 21.31 -4.20 0.88
CA ASP A 60 21.17 -2.74 1.05
C ASP A 60 19.79 -2.31 1.56
N HIS A 61 18.73 -3.08 1.28
CA HIS A 61 17.35 -2.68 1.61
C HIS A 61 16.60 -3.63 2.54
N CYS A 62 16.88 -4.93 2.51
CA CYS A 62 16.13 -5.91 3.30
C CYS A 62 16.87 -6.34 4.58
N THR A 63 18.20 -6.47 4.52
CA THR A 63 19.01 -6.93 5.66
C THR A 63 19.08 -5.91 6.80
N PRO A 64 19.31 -4.59 6.57
CA PRO A 64 19.38 -3.61 7.66
C PRO A 64 18.03 -3.47 8.38
N LYS A 65 16.93 -3.56 7.61
CA LYS A 65 15.56 -3.55 8.12
C LYS A 65 15.19 -4.81 8.91
N LEU A 66 15.82 -5.94 8.61
CA LEU A 66 15.69 -7.14 9.43
C LEU A 66 16.35 -6.92 10.79
N GLU A 67 17.56 -6.37 10.86
CA GLU A 67 18.22 -6.05 12.15
C GLU A 67 17.42 -5.02 12.96
N GLU A 68 16.91 -3.97 12.30
CA GLU A 68 16.03 -2.97 12.91
C GLU A 68 14.73 -3.61 13.44
N CYS A 69 14.10 -4.51 12.68
CA CYS A 69 12.89 -5.21 13.09
C CYS A 69 13.13 -6.19 14.25
N LEU A 70 14.26 -6.92 14.24
CA LEU A 70 14.64 -7.80 15.35
C LEU A 70 14.87 -7.00 16.64
N THR A 71 15.33 -5.74 16.53
CA THR A 71 15.52 -4.84 17.67
C THR A 71 14.19 -4.24 18.14
N THR A 72 13.42 -3.63 17.24
CA THR A 72 12.25 -2.80 17.55
C THR A 72 10.94 -3.57 17.62
N GLY A 73 10.78 -4.63 16.81
CA GLY A 73 9.50 -5.27 16.53
C GLY A 73 8.69 -4.55 15.43
N CYS A 74 9.31 -3.63 14.71
CA CYS A 74 8.70 -2.84 13.65
C CYS A 74 9.47 -2.94 12.33
N TRP A 75 8.75 -2.89 11.21
CA TRP A 75 9.30 -2.87 9.87
C TRP A 75 8.72 -1.70 9.07
N GLN A 76 9.59 -0.82 8.56
CA GLN A 76 9.22 0.28 7.69
C GLN A 76 9.39 -0.11 6.21
N GLU A 77 8.29 -0.26 5.46
CA GLU A 77 8.36 -0.49 4.02
C GLU A 77 9.01 0.70 3.28
N GLY A 78 9.71 0.40 2.18
CA GLY A 78 10.22 1.46 1.30
C GLY A 78 9.09 2.21 0.60
N ARG A 79 9.30 3.50 0.28
CA ARG A 79 8.28 4.38 -0.34
C ARG A 79 7.66 3.79 -1.62
N LEU A 80 8.46 3.08 -2.43
CA LEU A 80 8.03 2.42 -3.66
C LEU A 80 7.05 1.24 -3.46
N TYR A 81 6.84 0.81 -2.22
CA TYR A 81 6.00 -0.33 -1.83
C TYR A 81 4.78 0.06 -0.98
N GLY A 82 4.51 1.37 -0.85
CA GLY A 82 3.40 1.90 -0.05
C GLY A 82 3.80 2.51 1.28
N GLY A 83 5.08 2.39 1.68
CA GLY A 83 5.65 3.12 2.81
C GLY A 83 5.02 2.84 4.18
N LYS A 84 4.35 1.68 4.36
CA LYS A 84 3.68 1.35 5.61
C LYS A 84 4.68 0.97 6.70
N LEU A 85 4.38 1.39 7.92
CA LEU A 85 4.99 0.87 9.14
C LEU A 85 4.16 -0.31 9.65
N THR A 86 4.80 -1.45 9.88
CA THR A 86 4.18 -2.65 10.47
C THR A 86 4.88 -2.96 11.78
N CYS A 87 4.19 -2.85 12.90
CA CYS A 87 4.73 -3.10 14.25
C CYS A 87 4.11 -4.35 14.89
N ASN A 88 4.57 -4.68 16.11
CA ASN A 88 4.21 -5.89 16.86
C ASN A 88 4.62 -7.21 16.15
N LEU A 89 5.67 -7.15 15.33
CA LEU A 89 6.24 -8.30 14.65
C LEU A 89 7.03 -9.17 15.62
N VAL A 90 6.94 -10.49 15.42
CA VAL A 90 7.75 -11.46 16.19
C VAL A 90 9.21 -11.26 15.81
N LYS A 91 10.06 -10.99 16.82
CA LYS A 91 11.51 -10.73 16.71
C LYS A 91 12.30 -12.01 16.40
N SER A 92 11.97 -12.65 15.28
CA SER A 92 12.52 -13.91 14.77
C SER A 92 12.93 -13.76 13.31
N ARG A 93 14.04 -14.42 12.92
CA ARG A 93 14.45 -14.60 11.51
C ARG A 93 13.73 -15.75 10.81
N ARG A 94 13.04 -16.61 11.56
CA ARG A 94 12.13 -17.66 11.07
C ARG A 94 10.69 -17.13 11.09
#